data_AF-G8ZZ62-F1
#
_entry.id   AF-G8ZZ62-F1
#
_cell.length_a   1.000
_cell.length_b   1.000
_cell.length_c   1.000
_cell.angle_alpha   90.00
_cell.angle_beta   90.00
_cell.angle_gamma   90.00
#
_symmetry.space_group_name_H-M   'P 1'
#
loop_
_entity.id
_entity.type
_entity.pdbx_description
1 polymer ?
#
loop_
_entity_poly.entity_id
_entity_poly.type
_entity_poly.pdbx_seq_one_letter_code
_entity_poly.pdbx_strand_id
1 'polypeptide(L)'
;MSPKEDLEGIQQELGTVEQQLAAVIESFIELGVSVYDFPGTSEATQGMVTNLKRNVDRLANLNKQSNDPDSQLQNVNVPLEVVQYIEDGRNPDIYTREFVEAIRRSNQYQRAKMHGLRQLRDSLADKIVEEFPDLEPSVHNIAQRAGLSDDTVQIT
;
A
#
# COMPACT_ATOMS: atom_id res chain seq x y z
N MET A 1 12.00 8.54 -18.61
CA MET A 1 10.56 8.29 -18.73
C MET A 1 9.81 9.25 -17.81
N SER A 2 8.67 9.75 -18.24
CA SER A 2 7.80 10.57 -17.40
C SER A 2 7.03 9.68 -16.39
N PRO A 3 6.70 10.12 -15.16
CA PRO A 3 5.99 9.30 -14.17
C PRO A 3 4.65 8.71 -14.63
N LYS A 4 4.03 9.28 -15.67
CA LYS A 4 2.80 8.76 -16.27
C LYS A 4 3.02 7.59 -17.23
N GLU A 5 4.13 7.60 -17.97
CA GLU A 5 4.47 6.51 -18.91
C GLU A 5 4.77 5.21 -18.16
N ASP A 6 5.30 5.33 -16.94
CA ASP A 6 5.61 4.20 -16.04
C ASP A 6 4.34 3.50 -15.52
N LEU A 7 3.31 4.30 -15.17
CA LEU A 7 2.04 3.78 -14.66
C LEU A 7 1.22 3.04 -15.73
N GLU A 8 1.22 3.53 -16.96
CA GLU A 8 0.52 2.88 -18.08
C GLU A 8 1.13 1.51 -18.40
N GLY A 9 2.46 1.40 -18.38
CA GLY A 9 3.18 0.14 -18.59
C GLY A 9 2.87 -0.91 -17.51
N ILE A 10 2.93 -0.50 -16.23
CA ILE A 10 2.57 -1.37 -15.10
C ILE A 10 1.13 -1.86 -15.24
N GLN A 11 0.19 -0.97 -15.60
CA GLN A 11 -1.22 -1.32 -15.70
C GLN A 11 -1.50 -2.29 -16.85
N GLN A 12 -0.77 -2.18 -17.96
CA GLN A 12 -0.86 -3.11 -19.07
C GLN A 12 -0.32 -4.51 -18.69
N GLU A 13 0.82 -4.58 -18.01
CA GLU A 13 1.37 -5.85 -17.53
C GLU A 13 0.45 -6.51 -16.49
N LEU A 14 -0.08 -5.74 -15.53
CA LEU A 14 -1.07 -6.22 -14.56
C LEU A 14 -2.32 -6.78 -15.24
N GLY A 15 -2.89 -6.07 -16.21
CA GLY A 15 -4.05 -6.55 -16.95
C GLY A 15 -3.77 -7.84 -17.73
N THR A 16 -2.55 -8.01 -18.24
CA THR A 16 -2.13 -9.25 -18.91
C THR A 16 -2.06 -10.41 -17.92
N VAL A 17 -1.43 -10.20 -16.75
CA VAL A 17 -1.32 -11.20 -15.69
C VAL A 17 -2.70 -11.57 -15.13
N GLU A 18 -3.58 -10.59 -14.94
CA GLU A 18 -4.97 -10.79 -14.49
C GLU A 18 -5.75 -11.69 -15.46
N GLN A 19 -5.68 -11.41 -16.77
CA GLN A 19 -6.34 -12.22 -17.78
C GLN A 19 -5.82 -13.66 -17.80
N GLN A 20 -4.51 -13.85 -17.68
CA GLN A 20 -3.90 -15.18 -17.61
C GLN A 20 -4.35 -15.94 -16.36
N LEU A 21 -4.38 -15.27 -15.20
CA LEU A 21 -4.85 -15.86 -13.95
C LEU A 21 -6.32 -16.26 -14.04
N ALA A 22 -7.18 -15.41 -14.59
CA ALA A 22 -8.59 -15.70 -14.82
C ALA A 22 -8.77 -16.93 -15.73
N ALA A 23 -8.02 -17.02 -16.84
CA ALA A 23 -8.07 -18.17 -17.74
C ALA A 23 -7.61 -19.49 -17.08
N VAL A 24 -6.66 -19.42 -16.14
CA VAL A 24 -6.24 -20.58 -15.34
C VAL A 24 -7.35 -21.02 -14.39
N ILE A 25 -7.98 -20.07 -13.69
CA ILE A 25 -9.10 -20.35 -12.78
C ILE A 25 -10.27 -21.00 -13.54
N GLU A 26 -10.65 -20.43 -14.68
CA GLU A 26 -11.72 -20.97 -15.54
C GLU A 26 -11.39 -22.40 -15.98
N SER A 27 -10.15 -22.65 -16.41
CA SER A 27 -9.74 -24.00 -16.81
C SER A 27 -9.75 -25.01 -15.66
N PHE A 28 -9.52 -24.59 -14.41
CA PHE A 28 -9.70 -25.46 -13.24
C PHE A 28 -11.18 -25.74 -12.94
N ILE A 29 -12.06 -24.77 -13.16
CA ILE A 29 -13.52 -24.96 -13.03
C ILE A 29 -14.01 -25.98 -14.07
N GLU A 30 -13.63 -25.79 -15.34
CA GLU A 30 -13.96 -26.74 -16.43
C GLU A 30 -13.44 -28.15 -16.13
N LEU A 31 -12.20 -28.25 -15.61
CA LEU A 31 -11.63 -29.52 -15.20
C LEU A 31 -12.47 -30.17 -14.09
N GLY A 32 -12.90 -29.41 -13.08
CA GLY A 32 -13.74 -29.88 -11.99
C GLY A 32 -15.08 -30.44 -12.47
N VAL A 33 -15.74 -29.75 -13.41
CA VAL A 33 -16.98 -30.23 -14.04
C VAL A 33 -16.73 -31.50 -14.86
N SER A 34 -15.65 -31.54 -15.64
CA SER A 34 -15.29 -32.71 -16.45
C SER A 34 -14.99 -33.96 -15.60
N VAL A 35 -14.36 -33.80 -14.44
CA VAL A 35 -14.12 -34.90 -13.47
C VAL A 35 -15.45 -35.45 -12.94
N TYR A 36 -16.41 -34.57 -12.68
CA TYR A 36 -17.71 -34.93 -12.13
C TYR A 36 -18.62 -35.63 -13.15
N ASP A 37 -18.67 -35.14 -14.40
CA ASP A 37 -19.60 -35.62 -15.43
C ASP A 37 -19.16 -36.94 -16.11
N PHE A 38 -17.85 -37.21 -16.18
CA PHE A 38 -17.30 -38.38 -16.90
C PHE A 38 -16.45 -39.31 -16.02
N PRO A 39 -16.99 -39.87 -14.93
CA PRO A 39 -16.22 -40.77 -14.09
C PRO A 39 -15.91 -42.08 -14.81
N GLY A 40 -14.62 -42.39 -14.97
CA GLY A 40 -14.14 -43.76 -15.18
C GLY A 40 -13.93 -44.25 -16.62
N THR A 41 -14.05 -43.40 -17.65
CA THR A 41 -13.60 -43.79 -19.01
C THR A 41 -12.11 -43.49 -19.21
N SER A 42 -11.43 -44.33 -20.00
CA SER A 42 -9.98 -44.18 -20.24
C SER A 42 -9.68 -42.90 -21.02
N GLU A 43 -10.53 -42.56 -22.00
CA GLU A 43 -10.43 -41.36 -22.82
C GLU A 43 -10.66 -40.09 -22.00
N ALA A 44 -11.67 -40.06 -21.12
CA ALA A 44 -11.91 -38.90 -20.25
C ALA A 44 -10.76 -38.72 -19.24
N THR A 45 -10.24 -39.81 -18.69
CA THR A 45 -9.08 -39.78 -17.79
C THR A 45 -7.84 -39.21 -18.49
N GLN A 46 -7.59 -39.61 -19.74
CA GLN A 46 -6.47 -39.09 -20.52
C GLN A 46 -6.63 -37.60 -20.85
N GLY A 47 -7.84 -37.16 -21.21
CA GLY A 47 -8.15 -35.76 -21.45
C GLY A 47 -7.97 -34.89 -20.19
N MET A 48 -8.45 -35.38 -19.05
CA MET A 48 -8.31 -34.74 -17.74
C MET A 48 -6.84 -34.56 -17.34
N VAL A 49 -6.02 -35.60 -17.47
CA VAL A 49 -4.57 -35.52 -17.18
C VAL A 49 -3.87 -34.53 -18.11
N THR A 50 -4.27 -34.48 -19.37
CA THR A 50 -3.72 -33.52 -20.35
C THR A 50 -4.06 -32.07 -19.98
N ASN A 51 -5.32 -31.80 -19.61
CA ASN A 51 -5.75 -30.49 -19.13
C ASN A 51 -5.05 -30.08 -17.83
N LEU A 52 -4.90 -31.01 -16.88
CA LEU A 52 -4.19 -30.75 -15.63
C LEU A 52 -2.73 -30.37 -15.88
N LYS A 53 -2.02 -31.11 -16.74
CA LYS A 53 -0.64 -30.76 -17.15
C LYS A 53 -0.59 -29.36 -17.76
N ARG A 54 -1.51 -29.06 -18.68
CA ARG A 54 -1.61 -27.74 -19.31
C ARG A 54 -1.83 -26.62 -18.29
N ASN A 55 -2.63 -26.85 -17.25
CA ASN A 55 -2.87 -25.85 -16.21
C ASN A 55 -1.66 -25.65 -15.31
N VAL A 56 -0.93 -26.72 -14.99
CA VAL A 56 0.36 -26.62 -14.28
C VAL A 56 1.38 -25.83 -15.10
N ASP A 57 1.47 -26.09 -16.41
CA ASP A 57 2.37 -25.35 -17.31
C ASP A 57 1.99 -23.86 -17.38
N ARG A 58 0.69 -23.55 -17.44
CA ARG A 58 0.18 -22.17 -17.41
C ARG A 58 0.55 -21.46 -16.10
N LEU A 59 0.37 -22.11 -14.95
CA LEU A 59 0.78 -21.57 -13.65
C LEU A 59 2.28 -21.32 -13.56
N ALA A 60 3.09 -22.26 -14.06
CA ALA A 60 4.54 -22.12 -14.09
C ALA A 60 4.99 -20.94 -14.97
N ASN A 61 4.34 -20.76 -16.12
CA ASN A 61 4.62 -19.63 -17.01
C ASN A 61 4.16 -18.30 -16.44
N LEU A 62 2.98 -18.25 -15.80
CA LEU A 62 2.48 -17.08 -15.09
C LEU A 62 3.49 -16.63 -14.03
N ASN A 63 3.94 -17.57 -13.19
CA ASN A 63 4.91 -17.27 -12.14
C ASN A 63 6.25 -16.75 -12.70
N LYS A 64 6.72 -17.28 -13.83
CA LYS A 64 7.94 -16.79 -14.48
C LYS A 64 7.78 -15.39 -15.06
N GLN A 65 6.66 -15.11 -15.72
CA GLN A 65 6.39 -13.80 -16.32
C GLN A 65 6.19 -12.72 -15.26
N SER A 66 5.45 -13.03 -14.18
CA SER A 66 5.23 -12.09 -13.08
C SER A 66 6.50 -11.78 -12.28
N ASN A 67 7.50 -12.67 -12.30
CA ASN A 67 8.79 -12.48 -11.61
C ASN A 67 9.95 -12.21 -12.59
N ASP A 68 9.66 -11.83 -13.83
CA ASP A 68 10.71 -11.46 -14.78
C ASP A 68 11.48 -10.24 -14.23
N PRO A 69 12.82 -10.28 -14.15
CA PRO A 69 13.61 -9.12 -13.70
C PRO A 69 13.42 -7.87 -14.55
N ASP A 70 13.05 -8.03 -15.82
CA ASP A 70 12.81 -6.93 -16.75
C ASP A 70 11.35 -6.43 -16.73
N SER A 71 10.47 -7.09 -15.97
CA SER A 71 9.06 -6.69 -15.82
C SER A 71 8.92 -5.42 -14.97
N GLN A 72 7.98 -4.56 -15.38
CA GLN A 72 7.62 -3.36 -14.62
C GLN A 72 6.95 -3.71 -13.28
N LEU A 73 6.43 -4.94 -13.12
CA LEU A 73 5.80 -5.41 -11.89
C LEU A 73 6.77 -5.52 -10.71
N GLN A 74 8.07 -5.67 -10.97
CA GLN A 74 9.10 -5.69 -9.91
C GLN A 74 9.17 -4.37 -9.12
N ASN A 75 8.67 -3.27 -9.71
CA ASN A 75 8.61 -1.97 -9.05
C ASN A 75 7.42 -1.85 -8.08
N VAL A 76 6.51 -2.83 -8.07
CA VAL A 76 5.30 -2.83 -7.24
C VAL A 76 5.54 -3.64 -5.97
N ASN A 77 5.67 -2.95 -4.84
CA ASN A 77 5.80 -3.59 -3.53
C ASN A 77 4.42 -3.78 -2.89
N VAL A 78 4.14 -5.00 -2.44
CA VAL A 78 2.93 -5.33 -1.69
C VAL A 78 3.28 -5.49 -0.20
N PRO A 79 2.65 -4.74 0.72
CA PRO A 79 2.85 -4.93 2.15
C PRO A 79 2.45 -6.34 2.60
N LEU A 80 3.19 -6.92 3.55
CA LEU A 80 2.92 -8.27 4.05
C LEU A 80 1.53 -8.38 4.70
N GLU A 81 1.08 -7.30 5.34
CA GLU A 81 -0.23 -7.21 5.96
C GLU A 81 -1.36 -7.38 4.93
N VAL A 82 -1.16 -6.91 3.69
CA VAL A 82 -2.14 -7.11 2.60
C VAL A 82 -2.21 -8.60 2.23
N VAL A 83 -1.07 -9.30 2.20
CA VAL A 83 -1.04 -10.75 1.96
C VAL A 83 -1.81 -11.49 3.05
N GLN A 84 -1.62 -11.11 4.32
CA GLN A 84 -2.36 -11.70 5.43
C GLN A 84 -3.88 -11.48 5.33
N TYR A 85 -4.33 -10.30 4.86
CA TYR A 85 -5.76 -10.06 4.61
C TYR A 85 -6.30 -11.02 3.55
N ILE A 86 -5.54 -11.29 2.49
CA ILE A 86 -5.94 -12.23 1.43
C ILE A 86 -6.02 -13.66 1.98
N GLU A 87 -5.03 -14.10 2.77
CA GLU A 87 -5.02 -15.42 3.40
C GLU A 87 -6.22 -15.64 4.35
N ASP A 88 -6.61 -14.60 5.08
CA ASP A 88 -7.77 -14.60 5.98
C ASP A 88 -9.12 -14.45 5.24
N GLY A 89 -9.12 -14.30 3.91
CA GLY A 89 -10.32 -14.08 3.10
C GLY A 89 -10.97 -12.72 3.31
N ARG A 90 -10.23 -11.72 3.79
CA ARG A 90 -10.68 -10.33 3.97
C ARG A 90 -10.43 -9.51 2.71
N ASN A 91 -11.23 -8.46 2.51
CA ASN A 91 -11.00 -7.52 1.42
C ASN A 91 -9.73 -6.66 1.72
N PRO A 92 -8.68 -6.70 0.86
CA PRO A 92 -7.47 -5.88 1.05
C PRO A 92 -7.72 -4.36 1.01
N ASP A 93 -8.82 -3.88 0.43
CA ASP A 93 -9.18 -2.46 0.45
C ASP A 93 -9.41 -1.94 1.88
N ILE A 94 -9.79 -2.83 2.81
CA ILE A 94 -9.97 -2.48 4.21
C ILE A 94 -8.63 -2.08 4.82
N TYR A 95 -7.54 -2.79 4.52
CA TYR A 95 -6.19 -2.42 4.96
C TYR A 95 -5.82 -1.02 4.47
N THR A 96 -6.02 -0.74 3.18
CA THR A 96 -5.75 0.58 2.59
C THR A 96 -6.54 1.68 3.30
N ARG A 97 -7.84 1.45 3.56
CA ARG A 97 -8.69 2.39 4.30
C ARG A 97 -8.15 2.63 5.71
N GLU A 98 -7.87 1.57 6.47
CA GLU A 98 -7.36 1.65 7.83
C GLU A 98 -6.00 2.36 7.90
N PHE A 99 -5.12 2.09 6.92
CA PHE A 99 -3.83 2.73 6.80
C PHE A 99 -3.95 4.24 6.58
N VAL A 100 -4.80 4.68 5.65
CA VAL A 100 -5.07 6.10 5.40
C VAL A 100 -5.67 6.78 6.64
N GLU A 101 -6.62 6.12 7.30
CA GLU A 101 -7.23 6.61 8.54
C GLU A 101 -6.19 6.74 9.67
N ALA A 102 -5.29 5.77 9.81
CA ALA A 102 -4.21 5.78 10.80
C ALA A 102 -3.22 6.91 10.53
N ILE A 103 -2.81 7.13 9.27
CA ILE A 103 -1.94 8.25 8.89
C ILE A 103 -2.61 9.58 9.21
N ARG A 104 -3.88 9.75 8.85
CA ARG A 104 -4.63 10.97 9.15
C ARG A 104 -4.68 11.24 10.65
N ARG A 105 -5.02 10.22 11.45
CA ARG A 105 -5.08 10.32 12.92
C ARG A 105 -3.72 10.66 13.51
N SER A 106 -2.67 9.97 13.08
CA SER A 106 -1.29 10.21 13.52
C SER A 106 -0.86 11.64 13.19
N ASN A 107 -1.11 12.10 11.97
CA ASN A 107 -0.74 13.43 11.55
C ASN A 107 -1.47 14.53 12.36
N GLN A 108 -2.78 14.38 12.57
CA GLN A 108 -3.56 15.29 13.42
C GLN A 108 -3.04 15.30 14.86
N TYR A 109 -2.74 14.13 15.41
CA TYR A 109 -2.18 13.99 16.75
C TYR A 109 -0.81 14.68 16.88
N GLN A 110 0.09 14.49 15.91
CA GLN A 110 1.40 15.18 15.92
C GLN A 110 1.24 16.69 15.80
N ARG A 111 0.33 17.18 14.94
CA ARG A 111 0.03 18.62 14.82
C ARG A 111 -0.51 19.20 16.12
N ALA A 112 -1.44 18.53 16.77
CA ALA A 112 -1.99 18.96 18.06
C ALA A 112 -0.90 18.97 19.15
N LYS A 113 -0.02 17.96 19.17
CA LYS A 113 1.13 17.91 20.10
C LYS A 113 2.10 19.06 19.87
N MET A 114 2.47 19.34 18.62
CA MET A 114 3.33 20.48 18.27
C MET A 114 2.70 21.81 18.69
N HIS A 115 1.39 21.98 18.45
CA HIS A 115 0.66 23.16 18.86
C HIS A 115 0.64 23.33 20.39
N GLY A 116 0.33 22.28 21.14
CA GLY A 116 0.34 22.32 22.60
C GLY A 116 1.73 22.62 23.18
N LEU A 117 2.79 22.08 22.58
CA LEU A 117 4.17 22.41 22.98
C LEU A 117 4.55 23.86 22.66
N ARG A 118 4.08 24.41 21.53
CA ARG A 118 4.24 25.84 21.20
C ARG A 118 3.54 26.71 22.24
N GLN A 119 2.30 26.42 22.57
CA GLN A 119 1.54 27.15 23.60
C GLN A 119 2.23 27.10 24.97
N LEU A 120 2.73 25.93 25.37
CA LEU A 120 3.47 25.78 26.62
C LEU A 120 4.75 26.63 26.60
N ARG A 121 5.52 26.57 25.51
CA ARG A 121 6.73 27.37 25.34
C ARG A 121 6.42 28.86 25.46
N ASP A 122 5.40 29.35 24.76
CA ASP A 122 5.05 30.77 24.74
C ASP A 122 4.58 31.23 26.11
N SER A 123 3.70 30.47 26.77
CA SER A 123 3.25 30.79 28.13
C SER A 123 4.39 30.77 29.16
N LEU A 124 5.36 29.86 29.03
CA LEU A 124 6.54 29.84 29.90
C LEU A 124 7.47 31.02 29.62
N ALA A 125 7.67 31.37 28.35
CA ALA A 125 8.47 32.53 27.96
C ALA A 125 7.89 33.81 28.56
N ASP A 126 6.58 34.03 28.43
CA ASP A 126 5.89 35.19 28.98
C ASP A 126 6.08 35.28 30.51
N LYS A 127 5.93 34.15 31.22
CA LYS A 127 6.11 34.10 32.68
C LYS A 127 7.54 34.33 33.13
N ILE A 128 8.53 33.87 32.37
CA ILE A 128 9.94 34.14 32.69
C ILE A 128 10.26 35.62 32.52
N VAL A 129 9.72 36.27 31.47
CA VAL A 129 9.92 37.70 31.24
C VAL A 129 9.24 38.56 32.31
N GLU A 130 8.04 38.17 32.74
CA GLU A 130 7.29 38.84 33.82
C GLU A 130 8.06 38.82 35.16
N GLU A 131 8.60 37.66 35.55
CA GLU A 131 9.31 37.48 36.82
C GLU A 131 10.78 37.94 36.76
N PHE A 132 11.43 37.85 35.60
CA PHE A 132 12.84 38.18 35.40
C PHE A 132 13.05 39.02 34.12
N PRO A 133 12.79 40.35 34.19
CA PRO A 133 12.89 41.24 33.03
C PRO A 133 14.27 41.24 32.36
N ASP A 134 15.35 41.08 33.13
CA ASP A 134 16.73 41.06 32.62
C ASP A 134 17.00 39.89 31.65
N LEU A 135 16.17 38.85 31.68
CA LEU A 135 16.30 37.65 30.83
C LEU A 135 15.54 37.74 29.50
N GLU A 136 14.72 38.78 29.30
CA GLU A 136 13.93 39.01 28.08
C GLU A 136 14.72 38.82 26.77
N PRO A 137 15.91 39.43 26.56
CA PRO A 137 16.64 39.27 25.30
C PRO A 137 17.10 37.82 25.05
N SER A 138 17.40 37.08 26.13
CA SER A 138 17.81 35.67 26.04
C SER A 138 16.62 34.77 25.70
N VAL A 139 15.47 35.01 26.33
CA VAL A 139 14.22 34.26 26.06
C VAL A 139 13.75 34.49 24.63
N HIS A 140 13.78 35.74 24.15
CA HIS A 140 13.41 36.09 22.78
C HIS A 140 14.33 35.41 21.74
N ASN A 141 15.65 35.40 21.99
CA ASN A 141 16.61 34.70 21.13
C ASN A 141 16.35 33.19 21.06
N ILE A 142 16.07 32.55 22.20
CA ILE A 142 15.75 31.12 22.26
C ILE A 142 14.45 30.82 21.50
N ALA A 143 13.42 31.64 21.68
CA ALA A 143 12.13 31.46 21.03
C ALA A 143 12.23 31.64 19.50
N GLN A 144 13.04 32.59 19.03
CA GLN A 144 13.33 32.80 17.60
C GLN A 144 14.06 31.59 17.00
N ARG A 145 15.10 31.08 17.68
CA ARG A 145 15.84 29.88 17.24
C ARG A 145 14.98 28.61 17.26
N ALA A 146 13.99 28.55 18.15
CA ALA A 146 13.02 27.46 18.23
C ALA A 146 11.89 27.56 17.18
N GLY A 147 12.02 28.42 16.17
CA GLY A 147 11.10 28.49 15.03
C GLY A 147 9.91 29.42 15.22
N LEU A 148 10.10 30.57 15.88
CA LEU A 148 9.26 31.75 15.64
C LEU A 148 9.72 32.42 14.34
N SER A 149 9.44 31.81 13.20
CA SER A 149 9.20 32.56 11.98
C SER A 149 7.69 32.73 11.85
N ASP A 150 7.29 33.98 11.63
CA ASP A 150 5.92 34.44 11.44
C ASP A 150 5.29 33.81 10.18
N ASP A 151 4.94 32.52 10.26
CA ASP A 151 4.14 31.83 9.25
C ASP A 151 2.66 32.12 9.52
N THR A 152 2.29 33.38 9.36
CA THR A 152 0.94 33.75 8.91
C THR A 152 0.80 33.29 7.45
N VAL A 153 0.73 31.98 7.23
CA VAL A 153 0.25 31.43 5.96
C VAL A 153 -1.27 31.46 6.04
N GLN A 154 -1.84 32.50 5.45
CA GLN A 154 -3.26 32.52 5.08
C GLN A 154 -3.57 31.27 4.27
N ILE A 155 -4.34 30.35 4.87
CA ILE A 155 -5.03 29.31 4.12
C ILE A 155 -6.29 29.97 3.56
N THR A 156 -6.25 30.33 2.29
CA THR A 156 -7.43 30.41 1.41
C THR A 156 -7.40 29.18 0.51
#